data_AF-A0A9J7ZAF0-F1
#
_entry.id   AF-A0A9J7ZAF0-F1
#
_cell.length_a   1.000
_cell.length_b   1.000
_cell.length_c   1.000
_cell.angle_alpha   90.00
_cell.angle_beta   90.00
_cell.angle_gamma   90.00
#
_symmetry.space_group_name_H-M   'P 1'
#
loop_
_entity.id
_entity.type
_entity.pdbx_description
1 polymer ?
#
loop_
_entity_poly.entity_id
_entity_poly.type
_entity_poly.pdbx_seq_one_letter_code
_entity_poly.pdbx_strand_id
1 'polypeptide(L)'
;GELSLRSASFCLVVLHCVTRSGLDKLIFGKGTKLIVETKKVEPPAFYKFNDYCLATDFTQHNAVNETLKNVTPVRYSGKDYYSSFSFSGSENCRETSRNDISNAKKIKKISNILLHYINHLYSIFRLHVRIIQSK
;
A
#
# COMPACT_ATOMS: atom_id res chain seq x y z
N GLY A 1 34.32 -33.72 -7.37
CA GLY A 1 33.80 -32.97 -6.22
C GLY A 1 32.31 -32.84 -6.38
N GLU A 2 31.57 -33.36 -5.41
CA GLU A 2 30.12 -33.57 -5.43
C GLU A 2 29.26 -32.31 -5.63
N LEU A 3 28.10 -32.55 -6.24
CA LEU A 3 26.93 -31.67 -6.33
C LEU A 3 26.27 -31.47 -4.95
N SER A 4 25.86 -30.25 -4.60
CA SER A 4 24.56 -30.01 -3.93
C SER A 4 24.32 -28.51 -3.75
N LEU A 5 23.62 -27.89 -4.70
CA LEU A 5 22.84 -26.67 -4.46
C LEU A 5 21.39 -27.06 -4.74
N ARG A 6 20.75 -27.68 -3.74
CA ARG A 6 19.31 -27.98 -3.75
C ARG A 6 18.57 -26.66 -3.77
N SER A 7 18.31 -26.13 -4.97
CA SER A 7 17.21 -25.22 -5.18
C SER A 7 15.93 -25.99 -4.88
N ALA A 8 15.34 -25.74 -3.71
CA ALA A 8 14.07 -26.34 -3.33
C ALA A 8 12.97 -25.77 -4.24
N SER A 9 12.76 -26.43 -5.38
CA SER A 9 11.62 -26.18 -6.25
C SER A 9 10.47 -27.07 -5.76
N PHE A 10 9.50 -26.48 -5.06
CA PHE A 10 8.28 -27.17 -4.66
C PHE A 10 7.31 -27.22 -5.85
N CYS A 11 7.52 -28.18 -6.75
CA CYS A 11 6.63 -28.44 -7.87
C CYS A 11 5.72 -29.64 -7.55
N LEU A 12 4.53 -29.36 -7.02
CA LEU A 12 3.39 -30.28 -7.08
C LEU A 12 2.39 -29.71 -8.08
N VAL A 13 1.80 -30.58 -8.89
CA VAL A 13 1.09 -30.39 -10.19
C VAL A 13 -0.02 -29.31 -10.22
N VAL A 14 -0.29 -28.59 -9.14
CA VAL A 14 -1.31 -27.53 -9.03
C VAL A 14 -0.75 -26.20 -8.49
N LEU A 15 0.54 -26.13 -8.11
CA LEU A 15 1.14 -24.94 -7.49
C LEU A 15 2.13 -24.24 -8.42
N HIS A 16 1.78 -23.00 -8.75
CA HIS A 16 2.59 -22.00 -9.42
C HIS A 16 4.06 -21.98 -8.97
N CYS A 17 4.99 -22.15 -9.90
CA CYS A 17 6.43 -22.11 -9.60
C CYS A 17 6.85 -20.69 -9.23
N VAL A 18 7.41 -20.49 -8.03
CA VAL A 18 8.07 -19.25 -7.64
C VAL A 18 9.53 -19.57 -7.35
N THR A 19 10.45 -18.95 -8.08
CA THR A 19 11.90 -19.07 -7.82
C THR A 19 12.45 -17.74 -7.32
N ARG A 20 13.33 -17.80 -6.30
CA ARG A 20 14.06 -16.64 -5.80
C ARG A 20 15.38 -16.55 -6.57
N SER A 21 15.57 -15.46 -7.31
CA SER A 21 16.86 -15.17 -7.98
C SER A 21 17.73 -14.32 -7.07
N GLY A 22 19.06 -14.36 -7.27
CA GLY A 22 19.99 -13.42 -6.64
C GLY A 22 19.52 -11.98 -6.90
N LEU A 23 19.48 -11.17 -5.84
CA LEU A 23 18.79 -9.85 -5.72
C LEU A 23 17.34 -9.88 -5.18
N ASP A 24 16.92 -10.94 -4.47
CA ASP A 24 15.60 -11.02 -3.80
C ASP A 24 14.39 -10.87 -4.73
N LYS A 25 14.59 -11.13 -6.02
CA LYS A 25 13.53 -11.08 -7.02
C LYS A 25 12.76 -12.40 -7.00
N LEU A 26 11.44 -12.29 -6.94
CA LEU A 26 10.52 -13.41 -7.17
C LEU A 26 10.27 -13.55 -8.67
N ILE A 27 10.62 -14.70 -9.22
CA ILE A 27 10.33 -15.07 -10.61
C ILE A 27 9.14 -16.02 -10.60
N PHE A 28 8.07 -15.63 -11.29
CA PHE A 28 6.86 -16.41 -11.39
C PHE A 28 6.87 -17.23 -12.69
N GLY A 29 6.63 -18.54 -12.57
CA GLY A 29 6.49 -19.43 -13.71
C GLY A 29 5.26 -19.10 -14.56
N LYS A 30 5.27 -19.54 -15.82
CA LYS A 30 4.16 -19.36 -16.78
C LYS A 30 2.84 -19.85 -16.18
N GLY A 31 1.77 -19.06 -16.34
CA GLY A 31 0.44 -19.37 -15.79
C GLY A 31 0.18 -18.84 -14.38
N THR A 32 1.17 -18.23 -13.73
CA THR A 32 1.00 -17.61 -12.42
C THR A 32 0.55 -16.16 -12.56
N LYS A 33 -0.60 -15.81 -11.96
CA LYS A 33 -1.10 -14.44 -11.91
C LYS A 33 -0.82 -13.85 -10.54
N LEU A 34 0.08 -12.87 -10.47
CA LEU A 34 0.26 -12.08 -9.25
C LEU A 34 -0.90 -11.09 -9.12
N ILE A 35 -1.72 -11.26 -8.10
CA ILE A 35 -2.75 -10.30 -7.71
C ILE A 35 -2.19 -9.52 -6.53
N VAL A 36 -1.78 -8.27 -6.79
CA VAL A 36 -1.36 -7.36 -5.72
C VAL A 36 -2.63 -6.74 -5.14
N GLU A 37 -2.98 -7.14 -3.93
CA GLU A 37 -4.07 -6.50 -3.20
C GLU A 37 -3.64 -5.09 -2.76
N THR A 38 -4.36 -4.09 -3.26
CA THR A 38 -4.16 -2.71 -2.83
C THR A 38 -4.76 -2.54 -1.44
N LYS A 39 -3.90 -2.58 -0.42
CA LYS A 39 -4.30 -2.19 0.94
C LYS A 39 -4.63 -0.70 1.01
N LYS A 40 -5.44 -0.33 2.00
CA LYS A 40 -5.82 1.05 2.26
C LYS A 40 -4.59 1.93 2.41
N VAL A 41 -4.46 2.93 1.52
CA VAL A 41 -3.42 3.95 1.64
C VAL A 41 -3.81 4.91 2.76
N GLU A 42 -2.96 5.02 3.77
CA GLU A 42 -3.06 6.01 4.84
C GLU A 42 -1.86 6.96 4.74
N PRO A 43 -2.10 8.28 4.72
CA PRO A 43 -1.03 9.27 4.72
C PRO A 43 -0.34 9.33 6.09
N PRO A 44 0.92 9.79 6.15
CA PRO A 44 1.63 9.96 7.42
C PRO A 44 0.99 11.05 8.29
N ALA A 45 0.94 10.78 9.59
CA ALA A 45 0.75 11.80 10.60
C ALA A 45 2.13 12.35 11.01
N PHE A 46 2.29 13.67 10.91
CA PHE A 46 3.52 14.37 11.27
C PHE A 46 3.43 15.01 12.65
N TYR A 47 4.44 14.75 13.48
CA TYR A 47 4.63 15.33 14.81
C TYR A 47 5.96 16.08 14.85
N LYS A 48 5.96 17.32 15.35
CA LYS A 48 7.17 18.14 15.50
C LYS A 48 7.53 18.21 16.98
N PHE A 49 8.78 17.93 17.29
CA PHE A 49 9.31 18.10 18.64
C PHE A 49 10.66 18.80 18.53
N ASN A 50 10.74 20.08 18.89
CA ASN A 50 11.94 20.90 18.67
C ASN A 50 12.43 20.81 17.21
N ASP A 51 13.66 20.31 16.99
CA ASP A 51 14.27 20.12 15.68
C ASP A 51 13.96 18.76 15.03
N TYR A 52 13.17 17.93 15.71
CA TYR A 52 12.80 16.59 15.27
C TYR A 52 11.46 16.58 14.54
N CYS A 53 11.37 15.74 13.50
CA CYS A 53 10.13 15.46 12.79
C CYS A 53 9.89 13.94 12.74
N LEU A 54 8.75 13.52 13.29
CA LEU A 54 8.30 12.13 13.28
C LEU A 54 7.10 11.98 12.34
N ALA A 55 7.23 11.13 11.34
CA ALA A 55 6.13 10.66 10.51
C ALA A 55 5.72 9.25 10.95
N THR A 56 4.45 9.01 11.24
CA THR A 56 3.95 7.70 11.65
C THR A 56 2.62 7.35 11.00
N ASP A 57 2.20 6.10 11.17
CA ASP A 57 0.88 5.59 10.81
C ASP A 57 0.56 5.61 9.30
N PHE A 58 1.60 5.60 8.46
CA PHE A 58 1.45 5.51 7.00
C PHE A 58 1.66 4.08 6.50
N THR A 59 0.99 3.71 5.41
CA THR A 59 1.02 2.33 4.89
C THR A 59 1.90 2.14 3.65
N GLN A 60 2.41 3.22 3.07
CA GLN A 60 3.21 3.17 1.84
C GLN A 60 4.68 3.50 2.09
N HIS A 61 5.58 2.67 1.57
CA HIS A 61 7.03 2.79 1.80
C HIS A 61 7.65 4.12 1.31
N ASN A 62 6.94 4.93 0.52
CA ASN A 62 7.38 6.24 0.01
C ASN A 62 6.39 7.37 0.33
N ALA A 63 5.66 7.28 1.45
CA ALA A 63 4.59 8.23 1.77
C ALA A 63 5.05 9.59 2.34
N VAL A 64 6.35 9.78 2.58
CA VAL A 64 6.91 10.94 3.29
C VAL A 64 7.57 11.95 2.34
N ASN A 65 7.56 13.24 2.73
CA ASN A 65 8.14 14.36 1.97
C ASN A 65 9.66 14.28 1.85
N GLU A 66 10.24 15.16 1.02
CA GLU A 66 11.67 15.15 0.66
C GLU A 66 12.63 15.22 1.85
N THR A 67 12.27 15.94 2.91
CA THR A 67 13.04 16.02 4.16
C THR A 67 13.13 14.69 4.92
N LEU A 68 12.22 13.74 4.66
CA LEU A 68 12.18 12.41 5.25
C LEU A 68 12.43 11.28 4.23
N LYS A 69 12.57 11.60 2.93
CA LYS A 69 12.83 10.61 1.85
C LYS A 69 14.17 9.88 2.05
N ASN A 70 15.15 10.55 2.65
CA ASN A 70 16.48 9.98 2.89
C ASN A 70 16.53 9.05 4.11
N VAL A 71 15.45 8.98 4.89
CA VAL A 71 15.33 8.09 6.04
C VAL A 71 14.54 6.87 5.61
N THR A 72 15.15 5.68 5.77
CA THR A 72 14.45 4.43 5.47
C THR A 72 13.33 4.24 6.49
N PRO A 73 12.06 4.19 6.06
CA PRO A 73 10.96 4.00 6.98
C PRO A 73 11.00 2.60 7.57
N VAL A 74 10.85 2.53 8.89
CA VAL A 74 10.85 1.28 9.64
C VAL A 74 9.42 0.82 9.92
N ARG A 75 9.22 -0.50 9.88
CA ARG A 75 7.95 -1.14 10.15
C ARG A 75 8.06 -1.90 11.46
N TYR A 76 7.13 -1.67 12.38
CA TYR A 76 7.03 -2.48 13.59
C TYR A 76 6.57 -3.89 13.22
N SER A 77 7.24 -4.91 13.75
CA SER A 77 6.90 -6.32 13.50
C SER A 77 5.43 -6.58 13.83
N GLY A 78 4.70 -7.18 12.88
CA GLY A 78 3.28 -7.49 13.03
C GLY A 78 2.30 -6.32 12.86
N LYS A 79 2.76 -5.11 12.53
CA LYS A 79 1.89 -3.96 12.19
C LYS A 79 1.94 -3.68 10.69
N ASP A 80 0.88 -3.13 10.11
CA ASP A 80 0.79 -2.74 8.69
C ASP A 80 1.25 -1.30 8.41
N TYR A 81 1.81 -0.63 9.42
CA TYR A 81 2.18 0.77 9.36
C TYR A 81 3.69 0.98 9.46
N TYR A 82 4.16 2.02 8.79
CA TYR A 82 5.53 2.50 8.78
C TYR A 82 5.65 3.75 9.65
N SER A 83 6.86 3.96 10.17
CA SER A 83 7.27 5.20 10.83
C SER A 83 8.63 5.65 10.26
N SER A 84 8.84 6.96 10.15
CA SER A 84 10.10 7.58 9.72
C SER A 84 10.42 8.78 10.60
N PHE A 85 11.70 9.03 10.82
CA PHE A 85 12.18 10.01 11.79
C PHE A 85 13.38 10.79 11.24
N SER A 86 13.33 12.13 11.31
CA SER A 86 14.47 12.98 10.95
C SER A 86 14.93 13.85 12.12
N PHE A 87 16.26 13.92 12.28
CA PHE A 87 16.97 14.77 13.24
C PHE A 87 17.15 16.21 12.76
N SER A 88 16.93 16.49 11.47
CA SER A 88 17.13 17.81 10.86
C SER A 88 16.08 18.07 9.79
N GLY A 89 15.34 19.18 9.90
CA GLY A 89 14.29 19.54 8.93
C GLY A 89 12.94 19.91 9.54
N SER A 90 12.91 20.37 10.80
CA SER A 90 11.68 20.83 11.47
C SER A 90 11.02 22.04 10.78
N GLU A 91 11.75 22.76 9.93
CA GLU A 91 11.25 23.90 9.14
C GLU A 91 10.19 23.47 8.12
N ASN A 92 10.34 22.29 7.52
CA ASN A 92 9.37 21.72 6.56
C ASN A 92 8.43 20.68 7.20
N CYS A 93 8.53 20.49 8.52
CA CYS A 93 7.67 19.59 9.27
C CYS A 93 6.42 20.35 9.73
N ARG A 94 5.35 20.28 8.93
CA ARG A 94 4.05 20.82 9.34
C ARG A 94 3.34 19.77 10.19
N GLU A 95 3.14 20.09 11.47
CA GLU A 95 2.36 19.22 12.35
C GLU A 95 0.99 18.96 11.76
N THR A 96 0.59 17.70 11.78
CA THR A 96 -0.77 17.34 11.41
C THR A 96 -1.69 17.70 12.57
N SER A 97 -2.54 18.71 12.41
CA SER A 97 -3.47 19.08 13.46
C SER A 97 -4.57 18.01 13.59
N ARG A 98 -5.18 17.87 14.78
CA ARG A 98 -6.35 16.97 14.96
C ARG A 98 -7.49 17.31 14.01
N ASN A 99 -7.61 18.59 13.64
CA ASN A 99 -8.61 19.06 12.70
C ASN A 99 -8.34 18.53 11.28
N ASP A 100 -7.09 18.50 10.85
CA ASP A 100 -6.70 17.94 9.55
C ASP A 100 -7.02 16.44 9.48
N ILE A 101 -6.72 15.70 10.55
CA ILE A 101 -7.04 14.26 10.66
C ILE A 101 -8.56 14.03 10.64
N SER A 102 -9.31 14.84 11.39
CA SER A 102 -10.78 14.76 11.44
C SER A 102 -11.42 15.06 10.09
N ASN A 103 -10.95 16.11 9.41
CA ASN A 103 -11.42 16.51 8.10
C ASN A 103 -11.07 15.45 7.04
N ALA A 104 -9.85 14.94 7.04
CA ALA A 104 -9.44 13.85 6.14
C ALA A 104 -10.29 12.58 6.35
N LYS A 105 -10.58 12.21 7.59
CA LYS A 105 -11.47 11.08 7.91
C LYS A 105 -12.89 11.31 7.40
N LYS A 106 -13.46 12.51 7.57
CA LYS A 106 -14.78 12.89 7.04
C LYS A 106 -14.82 12.82 5.52
N ILE A 107 -13.82 13.40 4.84
CA ILE A 107 -13.70 13.37 3.38
C ILE A 107 -13.59 11.93 2.87
N LYS A 108 -12.77 11.09 3.50
CA LYS A 108 -12.61 9.67 3.14
C LYS A 108 -13.92 8.89 3.30
N LYS A 109 -14.69 9.16 4.36
CA LYS A 109 -16.02 8.56 4.57
C LYS A 109 -16.99 8.96 3.46
N ILE A 110 -17.06 10.24 3.11
CA ILE A 110 -17.92 10.76 2.04
C ILE A 110 -17.52 10.17 0.68
N SER A 111 -16.22 10.13 0.38
CA SER A 111 -15.69 9.56 -0.87
C SER A 111 -16.07 8.09 -1.04
N ASN A 112 -15.97 7.27 0.02
CA ASN A 112 -16.38 5.88 -0.03
C ASN A 112 -17.88 5.70 -0.29
N ILE A 113 -18.72 6.55 0.30
CA ILE A 113 -20.18 6.52 0.07
C ILE A 113 -20.49 6.87 -1.39
N LEU A 114 -19.85 7.92 -1.93
CA LEU A 114 -19.98 8.31 -3.34
C LEU A 114 -19.54 7.19 -4.29
N LEU A 115 -18.40 6.56 -4.01
CA LEU A 115 -17.90 5.45 -4.83
C LEU A 115 -18.87 4.26 -4.83
N HIS A 116 -19.44 3.94 -3.67
CA HIS A 116 -20.46 2.90 -3.56
C HIS A 116 -21.71 3.25 -4.38
N TYR A 117 -22.17 4.50 -4.33
CA TYR A 117 -23.34 4.95 -5.10
C TYR A 117 -23.10 4.92 -6.62
N ILE A 118 -21.93 5.36 -7.08
CA ILE A 118 -21.53 5.30 -8.49
C ILE A 118 -21.49 3.84 -8.99
N ASN A 119 -20.88 2.95 -8.21
CA ASN A 119 -20.82 1.52 -8.56
C ASN A 119 -22.23 0.89 -8.63
N HIS A 120 -23.13 1.30 -7.73
CA HIS A 120 -24.52 0.84 -7.73
C HIS A 120 -25.27 1.32 -8.98
N LEU A 121 -25.15 2.59 -9.35
CA LEU A 121 -25.73 3.14 -10.58
C LEU A 121 -25.17 2.45 -11.84
N TYR A 122 -23.87 2.20 -11.88
CA TYR A 122 -23.23 1.50 -12.99
C TYR A 122 -23.76 0.08 -13.16
N SER A 123 -24.00 -0.63 -12.05
CA SER A 123 -24.62 -1.95 -12.04
C SER A 123 -26.02 -1.93 -12.65
N ILE A 124 -26.87 -0.97 -12.24
CA ILE A 124 -28.24 -0.80 -12.76
C ILE A 124 -28.20 -0.49 -14.27
N PHE A 125 -27.33 0.42 -14.69
CA PHE A 125 -27.20 0.80 -16.10
C PHE A 125 -26.77 -0.39 -16.96
N ARG A 126 -25.80 -1.18 -16.48
CA ARG A 126 -25.33 -2.40 -17.16
C ARG A 126 -26.44 -3.45 -17.29
N LEU A 127 -27.29 -3.60 -16.27
CA LEU A 127 -28.47 -4.46 -16.32
C LEU A 127 -29.48 -3.98 -17.38
N HIS A 128 -29.78 -2.67 -17.42
CA HIS A 128 -30.69 -2.09 -18.41
C HIS A 128 -30.21 -2.28 -19.84
N VAL A 129 -28.92 -2.03 -20.12
CA VAL A 129 -28.35 -2.24 -21.47
C VAL A 129 -28.45 -3.70 -21.91
N ARG A 130 -28.20 -4.65 -20.99
CA ARG A 130 -28.35 -6.09 -21.29
C ARG A 130 -29.79 -6.49 -21.61
N ILE A 131 -30.77 -5.90 -20.91
CA ILE A 131 -32.20 -6.17 -21.15
C ILE A 131 -32.62 -5.64 -22.52
N ILE A 132 -32.12 -4.48 -22.94
CA ILE A 132 -32.45 -3.87 -24.24
C ILE A 132 -31.82 -4.66 -25.40
N GLN A 133 -30.60 -5.19 -25.25
CA GLN A 133 -29.95 -6.00 -26.29
C GLN A 133 -30.47 -7.44 -26.41
N SER A 134 -31.31 -7.88 -25.46
CA SER A 134 -31.91 -9.23 -25.45
C SER A 134 -33.35 -9.26 -26.00
N LYS A 135 -33.87 -8.12 -26.45
CA LYS A 135 -35.13 -7.99 -27.19
C LYS A 135 -34.84 -7.68 -28.65
#